data_AF-K7YYM5-F1
#
_entry.id   AF-K7YYM5-F1
#
_cell.length_a   1.000
_cell.length_b   1.000
_cell.length_c   1.000
_cell.angle_alpha   90.00
_cell.angle_beta   90.00
_cell.angle_gamma   90.00
#
_symmetry.space_group_name_H-M   'P 1'
#
loop_
_entity.id
_entity.type
_entity.pdbx_description
1 polymer ?
#
loop_
_entity_poly.entity_id
_entity_poly.type
_entity_poly.pdbx_seq_one_letter_code
_entity_poly.pdbx_strand_id
1 'polypeptide(L)'
;MSSQNFKQLKPFFSILIVIFTLFSIVFLQMEERRMGYSVLKLTREHKKVWEEKRTKEISLAKVTRPQLLDSVAQQKFTLKKVQANQIIHLTGPLASEMNTVAEKGIAKKDL
;
A
#
# COMPACT_ATOMS: atom_id res chain seq x y z
N MET A 1 65.26 5.29 -19.40
CA MET A 1 64.52 5.92 -20.51
C MET A 1 63.02 5.89 -20.20
N SER A 2 62.41 6.98 -19.74
CA SER A 2 60.95 6.95 -19.44
C SER A 2 60.30 8.33 -19.42
N SER A 3 61.01 9.35 -18.91
CA SER A 3 60.44 10.69 -18.69
C SER A 3 60.31 11.58 -19.93
N GLN A 4 61.11 11.36 -20.99
CA GLN A 4 60.99 12.15 -22.23
C GLN A 4 59.79 11.71 -23.10
N ASN A 5 59.48 10.41 -23.14
CA ASN A 5 58.32 9.86 -23.86
C ASN A 5 56.98 10.40 -23.29
N PHE A 6 56.91 10.60 -21.98
CA PHE A 6 55.71 11.16 -21.31
C PHE A 6 55.40 12.61 -21.72
N LYS A 7 56.42 13.41 -22.06
CA LYS A 7 56.21 14.79 -22.54
C LYS A 7 55.66 14.82 -23.98
N GLN A 8 55.99 13.83 -24.80
CA GLN A 8 55.44 13.69 -26.17
C GLN A 8 53.98 13.20 -26.19
N LEU A 9 53.52 12.51 -25.14
CA LEU A 9 52.13 12.04 -25.02
C LEU A 9 51.14 13.10 -24.52
N LYS A 10 51.61 14.20 -23.93
CA LYS A 10 50.76 15.32 -23.47
C LYS A 10 49.77 15.85 -24.51
N PRO A 11 50.17 16.15 -25.77
CA PRO A 11 49.23 16.64 -26.78
C PRO A 11 48.14 15.61 -27.12
N PHE A 12 48.47 14.32 -27.15
CA PHE A 12 47.48 13.25 -27.35
C PHE A 12 46.47 13.18 -26.22
N PHE A 13 46.95 13.29 -24.97
CA PHE A 13 46.07 13.26 -23.80
C PHE A 13 45.14 14.49 -23.74
N SER A 14 45.64 15.67 -24.15
CA SER A 14 44.84 16.88 -24.26
C SER A 14 43.70 16.72 -25.26
N ILE A 15 43.98 16.17 -26.45
CA ILE A 15 42.96 15.93 -27.48
C ILE A 15 41.97 14.86 -27.01
N LEU A 16 42.46 13.81 -26.36
CA LEU A 16 41.62 12.74 -25.81
C LEU A 16 40.64 13.28 -24.75
N ILE A 17 41.08 14.15 -23.86
CA ILE A 17 40.21 14.81 -22.88
C ILE A 17 39.14 15.66 -23.58
N VAL A 18 39.52 16.42 -24.62
CA VAL A 18 38.56 17.23 -25.39
C VAL A 18 37.49 16.34 -26.05
N ILE A 19 37.89 15.23 -26.66
CA ILE A 19 36.96 14.27 -27.27
C ILE A 19 36.06 13.66 -26.19
N PHE A 20 36.63 13.24 -25.06
CA PHE A 20 35.88 12.60 -23.97
C PHE A 20 34.85 13.55 -23.36
N THR A 21 35.20 14.81 -23.16
CA THR A 21 34.28 15.84 -22.64
C THR A 21 33.14 16.13 -23.61
N LEU A 22 33.44 16.26 -24.91
CA LEU A 22 32.41 16.39 -25.95
C LEU A 22 31.45 15.18 -25.98
N PHE A 23 31.98 13.97 -25.91
CA PHE A 23 31.16 12.76 -25.83
C PHE A 23 30.31 12.73 -24.56
N SER A 24 30.90 13.06 -23.41
CA SER A 24 30.21 13.04 -22.12
C SER A 24 29.00 13.97 -22.12
N ILE A 25 29.10 15.15 -22.73
CA ILE A 25 28.00 16.11 -22.86
C ILE A 25 26.85 15.50 -23.67
N VAL A 26 27.16 14.88 -24.82
CA VAL A 26 26.14 14.24 -25.68
C VAL A 26 25.47 13.07 -24.93
N PHE A 27 26.25 12.25 -24.22
CA PHE A 27 25.70 11.16 -23.42
C PHE A 27 24.80 11.67 -22.31
N LEU A 28 25.18 12.74 -21.61
CA LEU A 28 24.36 13.33 -20.55
C LEU A 28 23.00 13.79 -21.11
N GLN A 29 23.00 14.44 -22.27
CA GLN A 29 21.78 14.93 -22.92
C GLN A 29 20.89 13.77 -23.42
N MET A 30 21.49 12.69 -23.92
CA MET A 30 20.76 11.49 -24.32
C MET A 30 20.16 10.75 -23.11
N GLU A 31 20.89 10.68 -22.00
CA GLU A 31 20.46 10.04 -20.77
C GLU A 31 19.28 10.79 -20.13
N GLU A 32 19.34 12.13 -20.11
CA GLU A 32 18.25 12.98 -19.61
C GLU A 32 16.96 12.75 -20.41
N ARG A 33 17.04 12.67 -21.75
CA ARG A 33 15.88 12.34 -22.60
C ARG A 33 15.33 10.95 -22.32
N ARG A 34 16.19 9.94 -22.17
CA ARG A 34 15.75 8.56 -21.88
C ARG A 34 15.05 8.46 -20.52
N MET A 35 15.61 9.09 -19.51
CA MET A 35 15.03 9.15 -18.17
C MET A 35 13.74 9.95 -18.16
N GLY A 36 13.68 11.08 -18.88
CA GLY A 36 12.47 11.88 -19.05
C GLY A 36 11.29 11.08 -19.62
N TYR A 37 11.51 10.30 -20.68
CA TYR A 37 10.46 9.44 -21.24
C TYR A 37 10.01 8.34 -20.27
N SER A 38 10.95 7.74 -19.54
CA SER A 38 10.65 6.72 -18.53
C SER A 38 9.79 7.28 -17.40
N VAL A 39 10.15 8.45 -16.86
CA VAL A 39 9.41 9.11 -15.78
C VAL A 39 8.02 9.55 -16.25
N LEU A 40 7.90 10.11 -17.45
CA LEU A 40 6.60 10.50 -18.01
C LEU A 40 5.68 9.30 -18.21
N LYS A 41 6.21 8.18 -18.72
CA LYS A 41 5.46 6.93 -18.85
C LYS A 41 5.01 6.42 -17.49
N LEU A 42 5.93 6.33 -16.54
CA LEU A 42 5.65 5.83 -15.19
C LEU A 42 4.61 6.70 -14.45
N THR A 43 4.68 8.02 -14.63
CA THR A 43 3.71 8.97 -14.05
C THR A 43 2.31 8.75 -14.62
N ARG A 44 2.18 8.49 -15.93
CA ARG A 44 0.89 8.20 -16.57
C ARG A 44 0.32 6.87 -16.08
N GLU A 45 1.14 5.83 -15.98
CA GLU A 45 0.74 4.52 -15.47
C GLU A 45 0.30 4.62 -14.00
N HIS A 46 1.07 5.31 -13.17
CA HIS A 46 0.72 5.56 -11.77
C HIS A 46 -0.62 6.30 -11.64
N LYS A 47 -0.83 7.35 -12.44
CA LYS A 47 -2.10 8.09 -12.45
C LYS A 47 -3.29 7.19 -12.77
N LYS A 48 -3.16 6.32 -13.79
CA LYS A 48 -4.21 5.37 -14.17
C LYS A 48 -4.53 4.39 -13.04
N VAL A 49 -3.51 3.79 -12.42
CA VAL A 49 -3.69 2.86 -11.29
C VAL A 49 -4.32 3.56 -10.09
N TRP A 50 -3.95 4.81 -9.84
CA TRP A 50 -4.52 5.60 -8.74
C TRP A 50 -6.00 5.91 -8.96
N GLU A 51 -6.40 6.27 -10.17
CA GLU A 51 -7.80 6.49 -10.55
C GLU A 51 -8.63 5.19 -10.44
N GLU A 52 -8.07 4.06 -10.88
CA GLU A 52 -8.70 2.74 -10.72
C GLU A 52 -8.88 2.36 -9.24
N LYS A 53 -7.87 2.62 -8.40
CA LYS A 53 -7.99 2.41 -6.95
C LYS A 53 -9.11 3.27 -6.36
N ARG A 54 -9.14 4.57 -6.70
CA ARG A 54 -10.15 5.50 -6.20
C ARG A 54 -11.56 5.08 -6.59
N THR A 55 -11.77 4.63 -7.83
CA THR A 55 -13.08 4.16 -8.28
C THR A 55 -13.52 2.89 -7.54
N LYS A 56 -12.61 1.96 -7.29
CA LYS A 56 -12.85 0.75 -6.49
C LYS A 56 -13.15 1.05 -5.02
N GLU A 57 -12.46 2.02 -4.42
CA GLU A 57 -12.75 2.47 -3.05
C GLU A 57 -14.14 3.07 -2.95
N ILE A 58 -14.53 3.91 -3.93
CA ILE A 58 -15.87 4.49 -3.98
C ILE A 58 -16.93 3.39 -4.16
N SER A 59 -16.71 2.39 -5.01
CA SER A 59 -17.66 1.30 -5.20
C SER A 59 -17.78 0.42 -3.95
N LEU A 60 -16.65 0.10 -3.31
CA LEU A 60 -16.63 -0.62 -2.05
C LEU A 60 -17.40 0.14 -0.97
N ALA A 61 -17.12 1.44 -0.80
CA ALA A 61 -17.82 2.30 0.16
C ALA A 61 -19.32 2.42 -0.13
N LYS A 62 -19.75 2.31 -1.39
CA LYS A 62 -21.18 2.26 -1.75
C LYS A 62 -21.82 0.94 -1.32
N VAL A 63 -21.14 -0.19 -1.52
CA VAL A 63 -21.65 -1.53 -1.15
C VAL A 63 -21.65 -1.74 0.36
N THR A 64 -20.61 -1.27 1.06
CA THR A 64 -20.47 -1.40 2.51
C THR A 64 -21.24 -0.34 3.30
N ARG A 65 -22.15 0.42 2.66
CA ARG A 65 -23.04 1.32 3.39
C ARG A 65 -23.88 0.49 4.38
N PRO A 66 -23.99 0.91 5.66
CA PRO A 66 -24.74 0.17 6.67
C PRO A 66 -26.17 -0.16 6.25
N GLN A 67 -26.84 0.77 5.56
CA GLN A 67 -28.21 0.59 5.05
C GLN A 67 -28.32 -0.55 4.03
N LEU A 68 -27.31 -0.71 3.16
CA LEU A 68 -27.27 -1.79 2.18
C LEU A 68 -26.87 -3.11 2.84
N LEU A 69 -25.89 -3.08 3.76
CA LEU A 69 -25.52 -4.24 4.58
C LEU A 69 -26.72 -4.79 5.35
N ASP A 70 -27.53 -3.93 5.97
CA ASP A 70 -28.75 -4.32 6.69
C ASP A 70 -29.76 -5.00 5.74
N SER A 71 -29.95 -4.45 4.54
CA SER A 71 -30.85 -5.05 3.54
C SER A 71 -30.36 -6.41 3.03
N VAL A 72 -29.05 -6.56 2.80
CA VAL A 72 -28.43 -7.82 2.39
C VAL A 72 -28.48 -8.84 3.52
N ALA A 73 -28.23 -8.42 4.76
CA ALA A 73 -28.34 -9.25 5.96
C ALA A 73 -29.77 -9.77 6.17
N GLN A 74 -30.77 -8.90 5.99
CA GLN A 74 -32.18 -9.28 6.08
C GLN A 74 -32.59 -10.24 4.95
N GLN A 75 -32.13 -10.01 3.72
CA GLN A 75 -32.52 -10.80 2.55
C GLN A 75 -31.81 -12.15 2.46
N LYS A 76 -30.51 -12.22 2.78
CA LYS A 76 -29.69 -13.44 2.60
C LYS A 76 -29.51 -14.25 3.88
N PHE A 77 -29.51 -13.60 5.04
CA PHE A 77 -29.23 -14.25 6.33
C PHE A 77 -30.45 -14.29 7.26
N THR A 78 -31.63 -13.82 6.81
CA THR A 78 -32.87 -13.74 7.64
C THR A 78 -32.65 -13.04 8.99
N LEU A 79 -31.64 -12.17 9.07
CA LEU A 79 -31.29 -11.47 10.30
C LEU A 79 -32.32 -10.38 10.56
N LYS A 80 -32.99 -10.44 11.73
CA LYS A 80 -33.87 -9.35 12.19
C LYS A 80 -33.02 -8.15 12.60
N LYS A 81 -33.52 -6.94 12.31
CA LYS A 81 -32.90 -5.68 12.74
C LYS A 81 -32.75 -5.68 14.26
N VAL A 82 -31.53 -5.46 14.76
CA VAL A 82 -31.22 -5.45 16.20
C VAL A 82 -32.05 -4.37 16.88
N GLN A 83 -32.92 -4.77 17.81
CA GLN A 83 -33.69 -3.87 18.67
C GLN A 83 -33.00 -3.75 20.03
N ALA A 84 -33.02 -2.55 20.62
CA ALA A 84 -32.27 -2.24 21.86
C ALA A 84 -32.60 -3.17 23.05
N ASN A 85 -33.76 -3.83 23.06
CA ASN A 85 -34.21 -4.73 24.14
C ASN A 85 -34.25 -6.21 23.73
N GLN A 86 -33.51 -6.63 22.70
CA GLN A 86 -33.50 -8.02 22.25
C GLN A 86 -32.45 -8.85 23.01
N ILE A 87 -32.90 -9.87 23.75
CA ILE A 87 -32.01 -10.81 24.45
C ILE A 87 -31.55 -11.88 23.45
N ILE A 88 -30.24 -11.93 23.16
CA ILE A 88 -29.63 -12.92 22.27
C ILE A 88 -29.14 -14.09 23.12
N HIS A 89 -29.77 -15.26 22.96
CA HIS A 89 -29.30 -16.50 23.60
C HIS A 89 -28.13 -17.08 22.79
N LEU A 90 -26.90 -16.79 23.22
CA LEU A 90 -25.69 -17.41 22.67
C LEU A 90 -25.47 -18.77 23.34
N THR A 91 -26.16 -19.81 22.88
CA THR A 91 -25.85 -21.19 23.31
C THR A 91 -24.61 -21.68 22.59
N GLY A 92 -23.45 -21.45 23.21
CA GLY A 92 -22.17 -22.04 22.83
C GLY A 92 -21.57 -22.84 23.99
N PRO A 93 -20.72 -23.85 23.72
CA PRO A 93 -20.10 -24.70 24.74
C PRO A 93 -19.21 -23.94 25.76
N LEU A 94 -18.90 -22.66 25.51
CA LEU A 94 -18.12 -21.79 26.39
C LEU A 94 -18.97 -21.04 27.43
N ALA A 95 -20.30 -21.03 27.32
CA ALA A 95 -21.18 -20.30 28.24
C ALA A 95 -21.38 -21.01 29.59
N SER A 96 -21.07 -22.32 29.68
CA SER A 96 -21.19 -23.09 30.92
C SER A 96 -20.12 -22.76 31.95
N GLU A 97 -18.94 -22.27 31.53
CA GLU A 97 -17.84 -21.97 32.45
C GLU A 97 -18.05 -20.66 33.23
N MET A 98 -18.70 -19.65 32.65
CA MET A 98 -18.93 -18.36 33.34
C MET A 98 -19.98 -18.43 34.45
N ASN A 99 -20.93 -19.38 34.40
CA ASN A 99 -21.96 -19.50 35.44
C ASN A 99 -21.41 -20.03 36.77
N THR A 100 -20.35 -20.84 36.76
CA THR A 100 -19.74 -21.37 38.01
C THR A 100 -18.88 -20.36 38.76
N VAL A 101 -18.38 -19.33 38.07
CA VAL A 101 -17.59 -18.25 38.70
C VAL A 101 -18.49 -17.27 39.47
N ALA A 102 -19.72 -17.05 39.00
CA ALA A 102 -20.67 -16.16 39.67
C ALA A 102 -21.19 -16.72 41.01
N GLU A 103 -21.46 -18.02 41.11
CA GLU A 103 -21.96 -18.63 42.35
C GLU A 103 -20.91 -18.69 43.46
N LYS A 104 -19.62 -18.88 43.13
CA LYS A 104 -18.53 -18.92 44.13
C LYS A 104 -18.23 -17.56 44.78
N GLY A 105 -18.58 -16.45 44.13
CA GLY A 105 -18.37 -15.10 44.66
C GLY A 105 -19.38 -14.68 45.73
N ILE A 106 -20.56 -15.31 45.73
CA ILE A 106 -21.66 -14.97 46.65
C ILE A 106 -21.52 -15.74 47.96
N ALA A 107 -21.09 -17.01 47.91
CA ALA A 107 -20.98 -17.88 49.09
C ALA A 107 -19.88 -17.50 50.10
N LYS A 108 -18.97 -16.56 49.79
CA LYS A 108 -17.90 -16.12 50.70
C LYS A 108 -18.19 -14.84 51.47
N LYS A 109 -19.33 -14.19 51.23
CA LYS A 109 -19.63 -12.87 51.82
C LYS A 109 -20.50 -12.93 53.09
N ASP A 110 -21.01 -14.10 53.44
CA ASP A 110 -21.92 -14.32 54.58
C ASP A 110 -21.32 -15.27 55.64
N LEU A 111 -20.09 -14.99 56.12
CA LEU A 111 -19.57 -15.55 57.36
C LEU A 111 -18.98 -14.45 58.25
#